data_AF-A0A661TKK4-F1
#
_entry.id   AF-A0A661TKK4-F1
#
_cell.length_a   1.000
_cell.length_b   1.000
_cell.length_c   1.000
_cell.angle_alpha   90.00
_cell.angle_beta   90.00
_cell.angle_gamma   90.00
#
_symmetry.space_group_name_H-M   'P 1'
#
loop_
_entity.id
_entity.type
_entity.pdbx_description
1 polymer ?
#
loop_
_entity_poly.entity_id
_entity_poly.type
_entity_poly.pdbx_seq_one_letter_code
_entity_poly.pdbx_strand_id
1 'polypeptide(L)' 'MLENSLYLFLILLWVLPWKGVALWKAAGNRHKWWFIALFLLNTLAILEIIYIFYFSKSKKSRGSTS' A
#
# COMPACT_ATOMS: atom_id res chain seq x y z
N MET A 1 7.38 34.45 -10.93
CA MET A 1 6.79 33.46 -9.99
C MET A 1 5.45 32.91 -10.52
N LEU A 2 5.35 32.58 -11.82
CA LEU A 2 4.12 32.01 -12.43
C LEU A 2 4.40 30.77 -13.31
N GLU A 3 5.67 30.44 -13.57
CA GLU A 3 6.10 29.29 -14.41
C GLU A 3 5.66 27.92 -13.83
N ASN A 4 5.47 27.83 -12.51
CA ASN A 4 5.10 26.60 -11.82
C ASN A 4 3.63 26.18 -12.03
N SER A 5 2.77 27.09 -12.52
CA SER A 5 1.33 26.83 -12.65
C SER A 5 1.04 25.80 -13.75
N LEU A 6 1.77 25.84 -14.86
CA LEU A 6 1.59 24.90 -15.98
C LEU A 6 1.91 23.45 -15.59
N TYR A 7 2.94 23.25 -14.78
CA TYR A 7 3.28 21.93 -14.24
C TYR A 7 2.17 21.37 -13.35
N LEU A 8 1.58 22.21 -12.50
CA LEU A 8 0.44 21.81 -11.67
C LEU A 8 -0.76 21.41 -12.52
N PHE A 9 -1.06 22.16 -13.59
CA PHE A 9 -2.13 21.81 -14.53
C PHE A 9 -1.87 20.48 -15.23
N LEU A 10 -0.64 20.21 -15.68
CA LEU A 10 -0.27 18.95 -16.34
C LEU A 10 -0.40 17.76 -15.40
N ILE A 11 0.04 17.92 -14.14
CA ILE A 11 -0.12 16.91 -13.09
C ILE A 11 -1.59 16.70 -12.76
N LEU A 12 -2.39 17.77 -12.68
CA LEU A 12 -3.81 17.69 -12.38
C LEU A 12 -4.57 16.97 -13.51
N LEU A 13 -4.24 17.30 -14.77
CA LEU A 13 -4.81 16.67 -15.96
C LEU A 13 -4.41 15.20 -16.07
N TRP A 14 -3.23 14.82 -15.56
CA TRP A 14 -2.80 13.43 -15.49
C TRP A 14 -3.47 12.67 -14.34
N VAL A 15 -3.53 13.27 -13.15
CA VAL A 15 -4.02 12.62 -11.91
C VAL A 15 -5.55 12.53 -11.86
N LEU A 16 -6.28 13.50 -12.42
CA LEU A 16 -7.75 13.50 -12.45
C LEU A 16 -8.34 12.27 -13.16
N PRO A 17 -7.86 11.84 -14.33
CA PRO A 17 -8.27 10.58 -14.96
C PRO A 17 -8.01 9.36 -14.07
N TRP A 18 -6.82 9.23 -13.47
CA TRP A 18 -6.51 8.08 -12.61
C TRP A 18 -7.37 8.06 -11.35
N LYS A 19 -7.59 9.22 -10.71
CA LYS A 19 -8.48 9.35 -9.55
C LYS A 19 -9.94 9.14 -9.93
N GLY A 20 -10.38 9.67 -11.07
CA GLY A 20 -11.75 9.56 -11.57
C GLY A 20 -12.09 8.13 -11.99
N VAL A 21 -11.16 7.42 -12.64
CA VAL A 21 -11.31 6.00 -12.97
C VAL A 21 -11.30 5.15 -11.71
N ALA A 22 -10.45 5.46 -10.72
CA ALA A 22 -10.49 4.80 -9.41
C ALA A 22 -11.85 5.02 -8.71
N LEU A 23 -12.38 6.25 -8.76
CA LEU A 23 -13.68 6.60 -8.16
C LEU A 23 -14.87 5.99 -8.92
N TRP A 24 -14.85 6.01 -10.26
CA TRP A 24 -15.88 5.44 -11.13
C TRP A 24 -15.91 3.91 -11.03
N LYS A 25 -14.73 3.29 -10.95
CA LYS A 25 -14.59 1.85 -10.69
C LYS A 25 -14.99 1.48 -9.26
N ALA A 26 -14.80 2.37 -8.29
CA ALA A 26 -15.29 2.20 -6.91
C ALA A 26 -16.81 2.38 -6.80
N ALA A 27 -17.38 3.35 -7.51
CA ALA A 27 -18.81 3.65 -7.54
C ALA A 27 -19.61 2.56 -8.28
N GLY A 28 -19.07 2.01 -9.35
CA GLY A 28 -19.74 0.99 -10.17
C GLY A 28 -19.82 -0.40 -9.54
N ASN A 29 -19.07 -0.70 -8.47
CA ASN A 29 -19.02 -2.07 -7.94
C ASN A 29 -18.86 -2.10 -6.41
N ARG A 30 -19.96 -1.72 -5.74
CA ARG A 30 -20.26 -1.86 -4.29
C ARG A 30 -19.15 -2.55 -3.49
N HIS A 31 -18.25 -1.72 -2.94
CA HIS A 31 -17.35 -1.99 -1.81
C HIS A 31 -16.38 -3.18 -1.85
N LYS A 32 -16.22 -3.91 -2.95
CA LYS A 32 -15.21 -5.00 -3.03
C LYS A 32 -13.82 -4.50 -3.44
N TRP A 33 -13.74 -3.58 -4.42
CA TRP A 33 -12.45 -3.12 -4.93
C TRP A 33 -11.68 -2.21 -3.96
N TRP A 34 -12.35 -1.34 -3.20
CA TRP A 34 -11.68 -0.52 -2.18
C TRP A 34 -11.27 -1.35 -0.96
N PHE A 35 -12.09 -2.35 -0.59
CA PHE A 35 -11.69 -3.37 0.37
C PHE A 35 -10.44 -4.13 -0.12
N ILE A 36 -10.39 -4.54 -1.39
CA ILE A 36 -9.20 -5.20 -1.99
C ILE A 36 -7.98 -4.27 -2.01
N ALA A 37 -8.15 -2.97 -2.33
CA ALA A 37 -7.05 -2.01 -2.31
C ALA A 37 -6.50 -1.79 -0.89
N LEU A 38 -7.38 -1.58 0.09
CA LEU A 38 -6.99 -1.51 1.50
C LEU A 38 -6.41 -2.83 2.00
N PHE A 39 -6.96 -3.97 1.56
CA PHE A 39 -6.50 -5.29 1.94
C PHE A 39 -5.12 -5.59 1.36
N LEU A 40 -4.83 -5.26 0.10
CA LEU A 40 -3.48 -5.37 -0.47
C LEU A 40 -2.49 -4.49 0.29
N LEU A 41 -2.87 -3.26 0.62
CA LEU A 41 -2.02 -2.33 1.36
C LEU A 41 -1.76 -2.83 2.80
N ASN A 42 -2.78 -3.38 3.46
CA ASN A 42 -2.68 -3.95 4.81
C ASN A 42 -1.94 -5.29 4.83
N THR A 43 -2.16 -6.18 3.86
CA THR A 43 -1.51 -7.51 3.81
C THR A 43 -0.02 -7.42 3.58
N LEU A 44 0.48 -6.43 2.84
CA LEU A 44 1.92 -6.18 2.73
C LEU A 44 2.54 -5.83 4.09
N ALA A 45 1.88 -4.99 4.90
CA ALA A 45 2.35 -4.66 6.25
C ALA A 45 2.19 -5.83 7.24
N ILE A 46 1.09 -6.59 7.16
CA ILE A 46 0.84 -7.77 7.98
C ILE A 46 1.80 -8.91 7.66
N LEU A 47 2.18 -9.09 6.40
CA LEU A 47 3.15 -10.11 5.97
C LEU A 47 4.52 -9.84 6.60
N GLU A 48 4.92 -8.58 6.70
CA GLU A 48 6.17 -8.17 7.35
C GLU A 48 6.14 -8.41 8.86
N ILE A 49 5.02 -8.11 9.54
CA ILE A 49 4.82 -8.41 10.97
C ILE A 49 4.88 -9.92 11.23
N ILE A 50 4.21 -10.74 10.41
CA ILE A 50 4.23 -12.20 10.51
C ILE A 50 5.64 -12.73 10.24
N TYR A 51 6.35 -12.20 9.24
CA TYR A 51 7.73 -12.58 8.94
C TYR A 51 8.65 -12.28 10.13
N ILE A 52 8.58 -11.08 10.70
CA ILE A 52 9.36 -10.71 11.88
C ILE A 52 9.01 -11.62 13.06
N PHE A 53 7.72 -11.88 13.33
CA PHE A 53 7.30 -12.73 14.45
C PHE A 53 7.71 -14.20 14.28
N TYR A 54 7.54 -14.76 13.08
CA TYR A 54 7.94 -16.12 12.75
C TYR A 54 9.47 -16.28 12.75
N PHE A 55 10.18 -15.32 12.16
CA PHE A 55 11.64 -15.32 12.09
C PHE A 55 12.32 -14.95 13.43
N SER A 56 11.63 -14.26 14.34
CA SER A 56 12.15 -13.90 15.67
C SER A 56 12.27 -15.11 16.62
N LYS A 57 11.78 -16.30 16.24
CA LYS A 57 11.84 -17.50 17.11
C LYS A 57 12.89 -18.52 16.64
N SER A 58 14.16 -18.12 16.53
CA SER A 58 15.26 -19.09 16.64
C SER A 58 16.60 -18.48 17.05
N LYS A 59 16.72 -18.09 18.32
CA LYS A 59 17.99 -18.14 19.08
C LYS A 59 17.72 -18.43 20.55
N LYS A 60 17.31 -19.67 20.87
CA LYS A 60 17.48 -20.19 22.23
C LYS A 60 17.76 -21.68 22.25
N SER A 61 19.02 -22.02 22.05
CA SER A 61 19.67 -23.19 22.64
C SER A 61 21.15 -22.83 22.81
N ARG A 62 21.52 -22.25 23.97
CA ARG A 62 22.26 -22.98 25.02
C ARG A 62 23.36 -23.87 24.42
N GLY A 63 24.49 -23.25 24.08
CA GLY A 63 25.77 -23.93 24.03
C GLY A 63 26.37 -23.89 25.44
N SER A 64 26.06 -24.91 26.24
CA SER A 64 26.84 -25.26 27.44
C SER A 64 27.53 -26.59 27.17
N THR A 65 28.78 -26.68 27.62
CA THR A 65 29.61 -27.88 27.86
C THR A 65 30.21 -28.60 26.66
N SER A 66 31.51 -28.33 26.43
CA SER A 66 32.54 -29.36 26.61
C SER A 66 33.75 -28.71 27.28
#